data_AF-M4U3B6-F1
#
_entry.id   AF-M4U3B6-F1
#
_cell.length_a   1.000
_cell.length_b   1.000
_cell.length_c   1.000
_cell.angle_alpha   90.00
_cell.angle_beta   90.00
_cell.angle_gamma   90.00
#
_symmetry.space_group_name_H-M   'P 1'
#
loop_
_entity.id
_entity.type
_entity.pdbx_description
1 polymer ?
#
loop_
_entity_poly.entity_id
_entity_poly.type
_entity_poly.pdbx_seq_one_letter_code
_entity_poly.pdbx_strand_id
1 'polypeptide(L)'
;MEKFRRIVLFLLLGILGLIINEKWYLPFINGYVDTAHCHTLLGYSGISVMWYSIFVGLPLFIALMIGIVSVPIGYKGFIEKQFPPKGMKVYKPTKILRGWKANVKSMLHLLFPACLILFSVWGYFQVDKMPHDVPEDFDYIVCQS
;
A
#
# COMPACT_ATOMS: atom_id res chain seq x y z
N MET A 1 5.76 -23.62 22.32
CA MET A 1 4.88 -24.03 21.20
C MET A 1 4.29 -22.86 20.40
N GLU A 2 3.66 -21.85 21.00
CA GLU A 2 3.01 -20.80 20.20
C GLU A 2 3.93 -19.94 19.31
N LYS A 3 5.18 -19.68 19.71
CA LYS A 3 6.15 -18.94 18.87
C LYS A 3 6.46 -19.71 17.58
N PHE A 4 6.72 -21.01 17.69
CA PHE A 4 6.98 -21.88 16.55
C PHE A 4 5.77 -21.97 15.62
N ARG A 5 4.55 -22.16 16.17
CA ARG A 5 3.30 -22.15 15.38
C ARG A 5 3.15 -20.85 14.59
N ARG A 6 3.47 -19.69 15.19
CA ARG A 6 3.40 -18.40 14.48
C ARG A 6 4.46 -18.26 13.40
N ILE A 7 5.69 -18.69 13.66
CA ILE A 7 6.75 -18.68 12.64
C ILE A 7 6.29 -19.53 11.44
N VAL A 8 5.82 -20.75 11.69
CA VAL A 8 5.29 -21.63 10.64
C VAL A 8 4.13 -20.98 9.90
N LEU A 9 3.16 -20.36 10.61
CA LEU A 9 2.05 -19.66 9.98
C LEU A 9 2.50 -18.49 9.10
N PHE A 10 3.44 -17.66 9.57
CA PHE A 10 3.98 -16.57 8.76
C PHE A 10 4.75 -17.07 7.55
N LEU A 11 5.47 -18.20 7.69
CA LEU A 11 6.21 -18.83 6.61
C LEU A 11 5.24 -19.41 5.57
N LEU A 12 4.18 -20.10 6.00
CA LEU A 12 3.11 -20.59 5.12
C LEU A 12 2.38 -19.45 4.42
N LEU A 13 2.08 -18.36 5.13
CA LEU A 13 1.44 -17.17 4.54
C LEU A 13 2.37 -16.50 3.52
N GLY A 14 3.68 -16.46 3.79
CA GLY A 14 4.69 -15.98 2.86
C GLY A 14 4.77 -16.83 1.59
N ILE A 15 4.81 -18.16 1.73
CA ILE A 15 4.79 -19.09 0.59
C ILE A 15 3.51 -18.92 -0.23
N LEU A 16 2.35 -18.84 0.44
CA LEU A 16 1.07 -18.60 -0.23
C LEU A 16 1.10 -17.26 -1.00
N GLY A 17 1.65 -16.22 -0.38
CA GLY A 17 1.83 -14.91 -1.03
C GLY A 17 2.71 -15.00 -2.27
N LEU A 18 3.82 -15.75 -2.23
CA LEU A 18 4.69 -15.99 -3.39
C LEU A 18 3.95 -16.73 -4.51
N ILE A 19 3.18 -17.77 -4.18
CA ILE A 19 2.41 -18.53 -5.17
C ILE A 19 1.36 -17.64 -5.83
N ILE A 20 0.61 -16.86 -5.04
CA ILE A 20 -0.37 -15.90 -5.56
C ILE A 20 0.32 -14.86 -6.46
N ASN A 21 1.50 -14.38 -6.05
CA ASN A 21 2.25 -13.40 -6.80
C ASN A 21 2.65 -13.94 -8.19
N GLU A 22 3.31 -15.10 -8.24
CA GLU A 22 3.82 -15.71 -9.46
C GLU A 22 2.72 -16.26 -10.38
N LYS A 23 1.66 -16.83 -9.82
CA LYS A 23 0.64 -17.54 -10.61
C LYS A 23 -0.54 -16.68 -11.03
N TRP A 24 -0.83 -15.61 -10.30
CA TRP A 24 -2.02 -14.79 -10.53
C TRP A 24 -1.68 -13.33 -10.70
N TYR A 25 -1.02 -12.71 -9.72
CA TYR A 25 -0.82 -11.27 -9.72
C TYR A 25 0.10 -10.79 -10.86
N LEU A 26 1.31 -11.32 -10.96
CA LEU A 26 2.26 -10.96 -12.02
C LEU A 26 1.74 -11.25 -13.42
N PRO A 27 1.20 -12.45 -13.75
CA PRO A 27 0.70 -12.69 -15.10
C PRO A 27 -0.50 -11.80 -15.45
N PHE A 28 -1.37 -11.49 -14.47
CA PHE A 28 -2.47 -10.55 -14.69
C PHE A 28 -1.97 -9.13 -14.98
N ILE A 29 -1.01 -8.64 -14.17
CA ILE A 29 -0.43 -7.31 -14.37
C ILE A 29 0.34 -7.22 -15.68
N ASN A 30 1.16 -8.22 -16.02
CA ASN A 30 1.89 -8.24 -17.28
C ASN A 30 0.95 -8.23 -18.48
N GLY A 31 -0.10 -9.07 -18.47
CA GLY A 31 -1.11 -9.07 -19.54
C GLY A 31 -1.83 -7.72 -19.66
N TYR A 32 -2.09 -7.04 -18.53
CA TYR A 32 -2.65 -5.69 -18.58
C TYR A 32 -1.65 -4.66 -19.12
N VAL A 33 -0.40 -4.68 -18.69
CA VAL A 33 0.65 -3.75 -19.14
C VAL A 33 0.88 -3.89 -20.64
N ASP A 34 0.95 -5.13 -21.14
CA ASP A 34 1.15 -5.43 -22.56
C ASP A 34 -0.01 -4.90 -23.42
N THR A 35 -1.24 -4.88 -22.88
CA THR A 35 -2.45 -4.43 -23.58
C THR A 35 -2.97 -3.07 -23.12
N ALA A 36 -2.25 -2.34 -22.26
CA ALA A 36 -2.74 -1.12 -21.62
C ALA A 36 -3.11 -0.03 -22.63
N HIS A 37 -2.42 -0.01 -23.77
CA HIS A 37 -2.67 0.90 -24.88
C HIS A 37 -3.95 0.58 -25.67
N CYS A 38 -4.47 -0.65 -25.57
CA CYS A 38 -5.69 -1.10 -26.26
C CYS A 38 -6.97 -0.76 -25.47
N HIS A 39 -6.87 -0.47 -24.17
CA HIS A 39 -8.02 -0.29 -23.30
C HIS A 39 -8.36 1.18 -23.10
N THR A 40 -9.65 1.49 -23.07
CA THR A 40 -10.16 2.79 -22.61
C THR A 40 -11.12 2.55 -21.45
N LEU A 41 -10.80 3.09 -20.28
CA LEU A 41 -11.55 2.88 -19.05
C LEU A 41 -12.09 4.23 -18.58
N LEU A 42 -13.42 4.34 -18.44
CA LEU A 42 -14.09 5.56 -17.96
C LEU A 42 -13.70 6.83 -18.76
N GLY A 43 -13.38 6.68 -20.05
CA GLY A 43 -12.96 7.79 -20.92
C GLY A 43 -11.48 8.15 -20.85
N TYR A 44 -10.68 7.43 -20.04
CA TYR A 44 -9.23 7.59 -19.96
C TYR A 44 -8.50 6.45 -20.69
N SER A 45 -7.34 6.74 -21.28
CA SER A 45 -6.48 5.71 -21.86
C SER A 45 -5.99 4.75 -20.78
N GLY A 46 -5.85 3.46 -21.11
CA GLY A 46 -5.39 2.46 -20.15
C GLY A 46 -3.98 2.75 -19.62
N ILE A 47 -3.12 3.38 -20.43
CA ILE A 47 -1.81 3.91 -19.99
C ILE A 47 -1.99 4.97 -18.88
N SER A 48 -2.89 5.93 -19.06
CA SER A 48 -3.18 6.93 -18.03
C SER A 48 -3.66 6.25 -16.75
N VAL A 49 -4.59 5.29 -16.87
CA VAL A 49 -5.11 4.53 -15.73
C VAL A 49 -4.02 3.76 -15.00
N MET A 50 -3.07 3.18 -15.72
CA MET A 50 -1.90 2.52 -15.14
C MET A 50 -1.09 3.50 -14.27
N TRP A 51 -0.76 4.68 -14.80
CA TRP A 51 0.01 5.68 -14.05
C TRP A 51 -0.73 6.18 -12.82
N TYR A 52 -2.01 6.52 -12.95
CA TYR A 52 -2.84 6.89 -11.80
C TYR A 52 -2.92 5.77 -10.76
N SER A 53 -3.01 4.52 -11.19
CA SER A 53 -3.06 3.36 -10.29
C SER A 53 -1.76 3.21 -9.49
N ILE A 54 -0.60 3.39 -10.13
CA ILE A 54 0.72 3.25 -9.49
C ILE A 54 1.03 4.44 -8.59
N PHE A 55 0.86 5.67 -9.07
CA PHE A 55 1.31 6.87 -8.37
C PHE A 55 0.30 7.39 -7.34
N VAL A 56 -1.00 7.15 -7.55
CA VAL A 56 -2.06 7.66 -6.67
C VAL A 56 -2.75 6.50 -5.95
N GLY A 57 -3.27 5.54 -6.71
CA GLY A 57 -4.08 4.43 -6.21
C GLY A 57 -3.35 3.57 -5.19
N LEU A 58 -2.15 3.10 -5.52
CA LEU A 58 -1.37 2.19 -4.67
C LEU A 58 -0.96 2.85 -3.34
N PRO A 59 -0.32 4.04 -3.30
CA PRO A 59 0.02 4.67 -2.03
C PRO A 59 -1.22 5.00 -1.19
N LEU A 60 -2.33 5.41 -1.82
CA LEU A 60 -3.58 5.72 -1.11
C LEU A 60 -4.20 4.45 -0.51
N PHE A 61 -4.24 3.36 -1.27
CA PHE A 61 -4.74 2.08 -0.80
C PHE A 61 -3.93 1.57 0.41
N ILE A 62 -2.59 1.66 0.33
CA ILE A 62 -1.71 1.30 1.46
C ILE A 62 -1.99 2.22 2.65
N ALA A 63 -2.16 3.53 2.42
CA ALA A 63 -2.47 4.50 3.48
C ALA A 63 -3.78 4.18 4.19
N LEU A 64 -4.83 3.78 3.47
CA LEU A 64 -6.12 3.39 4.04
C LEU A 64 -5.99 2.10 4.86
N MET A 65 -5.38 1.06 4.27
CA MET A 65 -5.22 -0.25 4.93
C MET A 65 -4.43 -0.13 6.23
N ILE A 66 -3.32 0.61 6.21
CA ILE A 66 -2.49 0.84 7.41
C ILE A 66 -3.15 1.84 8.33
N GLY A 67 -3.81 2.88 7.79
CA GLY A 67 -4.45 3.95 8.53
C GLY A 67 -5.56 3.45 9.45
N ILE A 68 -6.40 2.51 8.99
CA ILE A 68 -7.47 1.91 9.78
C ILE A 68 -6.96 1.33 11.11
N VAL A 69 -5.76 0.76 11.12
CA VAL A 69 -5.16 0.16 12.31
C VAL A 69 -4.28 1.17 13.06
N SER A 70 -3.42 1.89 12.34
CA SER A 70 -2.39 2.74 12.94
C SER A 70 -2.92 4.07 13.49
N VAL A 71 -3.90 4.70 12.84
CA VAL A 71 -4.42 6.00 13.25
C VAL A 71 -5.10 5.95 14.62
N PRO A 72 -6.01 5.00 14.92
CA PRO A 72 -6.60 4.90 16.25
C PRO A 72 -5.57 4.66 17.35
N ILE A 73 -4.52 3.88 17.06
CA ILE A 73 -3.43 3.58 17.98
C ILE A 73 -2.59 4.83 18.25
N GLY A 74 -2.18 5.52 17.19
CA GLY A 74 -1.41 6.76 17.25
C GLY A 74 -2.16 7.85 18.00
N TYR A 75 -3.42 8.08 17.62
CA TYR A 75 -4.29 9.09 18.21
C TYR A 75 -4.49 8.87 19.72
N LYS A 76 -4.93 7.66 20.13
CA LYS A 76 -5.12 7.35 21.55
C LYS A 76 -3.81 7.49 22.34
N GLY A 77 -2.69 7.00 21.81
CA GLY A 77 -1.41 7.10 22.50
C GLY A 77 -0.89 8.54 22.63
N PHE A 78 -1.21 9.40 21.67
CA PHE A 78 -0.86 10.82 21.72
C PHE A 78 -1.68 11.56 22.78
N ILE A 79 -3.00 11.35 22.81
CA ILE A 79 -3.89 11.95 23.81
C ILE A 79 -3.53 11.49 25.23
N GLU A 80 -3.28 10.20 25.41
CA GLU A 80 -2.95 9.63 26.71
C GLU A 80 -1.49 9.82 27.13
N LYS A 81 -0.65 10.39 26.24
CA LYS A 81 0.80 10.59 26.43
C LYS A 81 1.54 9.31 26.86
N GLN A 82 1.07 8.15 26.39
CA GLN A 82 1.64 6.85 26.69
C GLN A 82 1.57 5.89 25.50
N PHE A 83 2.53 4.97 25.42
CA PHE A 83 2.54 3.92 24.40
C PHE A 83 2.97 2.58 25.02
N PRO A 84 2.22 1.48 24.82
CA PRO A 84 0.91 1.38 24.14
C PRO A 84 -0.21 2.13 24.87
N PRO A 85 -1.31 2.54 24.18
CA PRO A 85 -2.49 3.13 24.80
C PRO A 85 -3.14 2.24 25.88
N LYS A 86 -3.88 2.85 26.81
CA LYS A 86 -4.68 2.17 27.85
C LYS A 86 -5.65 1.19 27.21
N GLY A 87 -5.79 0.02 27.83
CA GLY A 87 -6.72 -1.02 27.37
C GLY A 87 -6.30 -1.74 26.08
N MET A 88 -5.14 -1.41 25.51
CA MET A 88 -4.63 -2.12 24.34
C MET A 88 -4.10 -3.50 24.71
N LYS A 89 -4.58 -4.53 24.00
CA LYS A 89 -4.05 -5.89 24.12
C LYS A 89 -2.64 -5.94 23.54
N VAL A 90 -1.66 -6.24 24.39
CA VAL A 90 -0.28 -6.49 23.99
C VAL A 90 -0.01 -7.98 23.91
N TYR A 91 0.89 -8.36 23.01
CA TYR A 91 1.26 -9.76 22.81
C TYR A 91 2.14 -10.32 23.94
N LYS A 92 2.97 -9.47 24.56
CA LYS A 92 3.86 -9.82 25.66
C LYS A 92 3.87 -8.70 26.69
N PRO A 93 4.26 -8.95 27.95
CA PRO A 93 4.48 -7.88 28.92
C PRO A 93 5.37 -6.80 28.30
N THR A 94 4.79 -5.62 28.10
CA THR A 94 5.41 -4.51 27.36
C THR A 94 5.52 -3.32 28.31
N LYS A 95 6.73 -2.79 28.45
CA LYS A 95 6.96 -1.61 29.29
C LYS A 95 6.18 -0.42 28.73
N ILE A 96 5.39 0.22 29.58
CA ILE A 96 4.64 1.43 29.22
C ILE A 96 5.64 2.59 29.09
N LEU A 97 5.70 3.17 27.90
CA LEU A 97 6.47 4.38 27.62
C LEU A 97 5.58 5.59 27.92
N ARG A 98 6.17 6.65 28.45
CA ARG A 98 5.49 7.91 28.78
C ARG A 98 6.29 9.12 28.29
N GLY A 99 5.64 10.27 28.22
CA GLY A 99 6.27 11.54 27.83
C GLY A 99 6.72 11.53 26.38
N TRP A 100 7.87 12.15 26.09
CA TRP A 100 8.38 12.31 24.72
C TRP A 100 8.48 10.99 23.94
N LYS A 101 8.98 9.92 24.57
CA LYS A 101 9.14 8.61 23.93
C LYS A 101 7.81 8.01 23.48
N ALA A 102 6.73 8.23 24.24
CA ALA A 102 5.39 7.83 23.84
C ALA A 102 4.89 8.67 22.68
N ASN A 103 5.04 10.00 22.78
CA ASN A 103 4.62 10.93 21.73
C ASN A 103 5.27 10.62 20.39
N VAL A 104 6.59 10.36 20.35
CA VAL A 104 7.29 9.98 19.10
C VAL A 104 6.71 8.70 18.51
N LYS A 105 6.48 7.66 19.32
CA LYS A 105 5.90 6.40 18.83
C LYS A 105 4.47 6.58 18.31
N SER A 106 3.65 7.32 19.03
CA SER A 106 2.30 7.66 18.59
C SER A 106 2.30 8.49 17.31
N MET A 107 3.20 9.48 17.22
CA MET A 107 3.35 10.32 16.05
C MET A 107 3.77 9.51 14.82
N LEU A 108 4.67 8.54 14.96
CA LEU A 108 5.05 7.65 13.85
C LEU A 108 3.86 6.88 13.27
N HIS A 109 2.92 6.45 14.10
CA HIS A 109 1.70 5.76 13.63
C HIS A 109 0.75 6.70 12.86
N LEU A 110 0.81 8.02 13.12
CA LEU A 110 0.01 9.02 12.41
C LEU A 110 0.73 9.52 11.16
N LEU A 111 2.03 9.77 11.26
CA LEU A 111 2.87 10.29 10.18
C LEU A 111 2.96 9.30 9.03
N PHE A 112 3.10 8.01 9.29
CA PHE A 112 3.27 7.03 8.22
C PHE A 112 2.12 7.04 7.18
N PRO A 113 0.83 6.87 7.57
CA PRO A 113 -0.27 6.99 6.62
C PRO A 113 -0.42 8.41 6.05
N ALA A 114 -0.11 9.45 6.83
CA ALA A 114 -0.13 10.83 6.32
C ALA A 114 0.89 11.05 5.20
N CYS A 115 2.12 10.54 5.34
CA CYS A 115 3.15 10.60 4.32
C CYS A 115 2.73 9.87 3.04
N LEU A 116 2.05 8.73 3.15
CA LEU A 116 1.54 8.01 1.99
C LEU A 116 0.44 8.79 1.26
N ILE A 117 -0.46 9.45 1.99
CA ILE A 117 -1.46 10.35 1.40
C ILE A 117 -0.78 11.51 0.68
N LEU A 118 0.22 12.13 1.30
CA LEU A 118 1.02 13.18 0.66
C LEU A 118 1.75 12.66 -0.59
N PHE A 119 2.23 11.42 -0.55
CA PHE A 119 2.82 10.76 -1.72
C PHE A 119 1.80 10.55 -2.83
N SER A 120 0.55 10.18 -2.53
CA SER A 120 -0.52 10.11 -3.53
C SER A 120 -0.84 11.47 -4.15
N VAL A 121 -0.88 12.54 -3.33
CA VAL A 121 -1.10 13.91 -3.81
C VAL A 121 0.06 14.35 -4.71
N TRP A 122 1.30 14.09 -4.31
CA TRP A 122 2.46 14.34 -5.15
C TRP A 122 2.43 13.51 -6.44
N GLY A 123 2.04 12.24 -6.32
CA GLY A 123 1.89 11.30 -7.43
C GLY A 123 0.91 11.78 -8.48
N TYR A 124 -0.18 12.44 -8.08
CA TYR A 124 -1.13 13.07 -9.00
C TYR A 124 -0.45 14.06 -9.95
N PHE A 125 0.40 14.95 -9.44
CA PHE A 125 1.18 15.89 -10.26
C PHE A 125 2.33 15.22 -11.04
N GLN A 126 2.69 14.00 -10.66
CA GLN A 126 3.73 13.24 -11.34
C GLN A 126 3.18 12.48 -12.55
N VAL A 127 1.90 12.09 -12.53
CA VAL A 127 1.25 11.41 -13.66
C VAL A 127 1.37 12.23 -14.93
N ASP A 128 1.13 13.54 -14.88
CA ASP A 128 1.19 14.46 -16.05
C ASP A 128 2.55 14.47 -16.77
N LYS A 129 3.63 14.04 -16.09
CA LYS A 129 4.98 13.98 -16.65
C LYS A 129 5.30 12.63 -17.30
N MET A 130 4.40 11.65 -17.17
CA MET A 130 4.58 10.32 -17.73
C MET A 130 4.09 10.30 -19.20
N PRO A 131 4.57 9.34 -20.01
CA PRO A 131 4.03 9.14 -21.35
C PRO A 131 2.55 8.72 -21.26
N HIS A 132 1.67 9.48 -21.92
CA HIS A 132 0.23 9.17 -22.01
C HIS A 132 -0.16 8.59 -23.38
N ASP A 133 0.66 8.88 -24.38
CA ASP A 133 0.48 8.42 -25.75
C ASP A 133 1.24 7.10 -25.96
N VAL A 134 0.70 6.31 -26.87
CA VAL A 134 1.32 5.08 -27.35
C VAL A 134 2.42 5.47 -28.34
N PRO A 135 3.68 5.03 -28.16
CA PRO A 135 4.73 5.22 -29.16
C PRO A 135 4.29 4.72 -30.54
N GLU A 136 4.72 5.38 -31.62
CA GLU A 136 4.31 5.04 -33.00
C GLU A 136 4.75 3.63 -33.44
N ASP A 137 5.71 3.02 -32.75
CA ASP A 137 6.28 1.70 -33.03
C ASP A 137 5.61 0.54 -32.28
N PHE A 138 4.48 0.78 -31.60
CA PHE A 138 3.79 -0.26 -30.83
C PHE A 138 2.99 -1.23 -31.70
N ASP A 139 3.07 -2.51 -31.36
CA ASP A 139 2.43 -3.59 -32.11
C ASP A 139 0.92 -3.69 -31.78
N TYR A 140 0.09 -3.03 -32.58
CA TYR A 140 -1.37 -3.07 -32.44
C TYR A 140 -2.01 -4.42 -32.79
N ILE A 141 -1.24 -5.41 -33.29
CA ILE A 141 -1.76 -6.77 -33.55
C ILE A 141 -2.28 -7.38 -32.23
N VAL A 142 -1.65 -7.04 -31.10
CA VAL A 142 -2.04 -7.52 -29.76
C VAL A 142 -3.41 -6.97 -29.32
N CYS A 143 -3.89 -5.87 -29.90
CA CYS A 143 -5.21 -5.33 -29.59
C CYS A 143 -6.37 -6.04 -30.31
N GLN A 144 -6.09 -6.93 -31.27
CA GLN A 144 -7.10 -7.60 -32.10
C GLN A 144 -7.49 -9.00 -31.58
N SER A 145 -6.82 -9.50 -30.54
CA SER A 145 -7.05 -10.83 -29.95
C SER A 145 -8.20 -10.86 -28.94
#